data_AF-A0A1H8LTK9-F1
#
_entry.id   AF-A0A1H8LTK9-F1
#
_cell.length_a   1.000
_cell.length_b   1.000
_cell.length_c   1.000
_cell.angle_alpha   90.00
_cell.angle_beta   90.00
_cell.angle_gamma   90.00
#
_symmetry.space_group_name_H-M   'P 1'
#
loop_
_entity.id
_entity.type
_entity.pdbx_description
1 polymer ?
#
loop_
_entity_poly.entity_id
_entity_poly.type
_entity_poly.pdbx_seq_one_letter_code
_entity_poly.pdbx_strand_id
1 'polypeptide(L)'
;MGLLNVIRRMALRQKLPIREIARRTGLSRTTIKKYLNSGTVEPKFAVPERPSKLDPFADKLAAWLKTEASKSRKQRRPLTRLHADLVALGFTGSYGRVAAFARAWRAN
;
A
#
# COMPACT_ATOMS: atom_id res chain seq x y z
N MET A 1 13.27 -20.92 0.33
CA MET A 1 14.63 -20.37 0.11
C MET A 1 14.54 -19.13 -0.77
N GLY A 2 14.65 -17.93 -0.19
CA GLY A 2 14.47 -16.68 -0.94
C GLY A 2 15.57 -16.41 -1.97
N LEU A 3 15.22 -15.69 -3.05
CA LEU A 3 16.09 -15.28 -4.15
C LEU A 3 17.42 -14.65 -3.68
N LEU A 4 17.36 -13.86 -2.60
CA LEU A 4 18.52 -13.21 -1.97
C LEU A 4 19.57 -14.22 -1.48
N ASN A 5 19.14 -15.35 -0.89
CA ASN A 5 20.03 -16.37 -0.36
C ASN A 5 20.79 -17.10 -1.47
N VAL A 6 20.15 -17.31 -2.62
CA VAL A 6 20.77 -17.91 -3.80
C VAL A 6 21.86 -16.99 -4.34
N ILE A 7 21.56 -15.70 -4.53
CA ILE A 7 22.52 -14.69 -5.03
C ILE A 7 23.73 -14.58 -4.10
N ARG A 8 23.50 -14.53 -2.78
CA ARG A 8 24.59 -14.49 -1.78
C ARG A 8 25.46 -15.73 -1.79
N ARG A 9 24.85 -16.92 -1.87
CA ARG A 9 25.61 -18.16 -1.94
C ARG A 9 26.52 -18.16 -3.16
N MET A 10 26.01 -17.71 -4.31
CA MET A 10 26.77 -17.63 -5.56
C MET A 10 27.91 -16.61 -5.48
N ALA A 11 27.68 -15.42 -4.93
CA ALA A 11 28.68 -14.36 -4.85
C ALA A 11 29.70 -14.57 -3.70
N LEU A 12 29.23 -14.86 -2.48
CA LEU A 12 30.06 -14.86 -1.27
C LEU A 12 30.71 -16.22 -0.98
N ARG A 13 29.99 -17.33 -1.23
CA ARG A 13 30.53 -18.68 -1.01
C ARG A 13 31.21 -19.25 -2.25
N GLN A 14 30.51 -19.23 -3.38
CA GLN A 14 31.02 -19.80 -4.63
C GLN A 14 31.94 -18.83 -5.41
N LYS A 15 32.07 -17.58 -4.95
CA LYS A 15 32.89 -16.52 -5.57
C LYS A 15 32.67 -16.35 -7.08
N LEU A 16 31.44 -16.60 -7.54
CA LEU A 16 31.08 -16.43 -8.95
C LEU A 16 31.06 -14.94 -9.32
N PRO A 17 31.51 -14.58 -10.54
CA PRO A 17 31.49 -13.20 -10.97
C PRO A 17 30.03 -12.73 -11.18
N ILE A 18 29.74 -11.46 -10.89
CA ILE A 18 28.38 -10.88 -10.96
C ILE A 18 27.73 -11.10 -12.34
N ARG A 19 28.53 -11.09 -13.42
CA ARG A 19 28.06 -11.39 -14.79
C ARG A 19 27.47 -12.78 -14.93
N GLU A 20 28.02 -13.76 -14.23
CA GLU A 20 27.60 -15.16 -14.28
C GLU A 20 26.33 -15.36 -13.44
N ILE A 21 26.27 -14.68 -12.29
CA ILE A 21 25.06 -14.64 -11.47
C ILE A 21 23.89 -14.02 -12.25
N ALA A 22 24.13 -12.94 -13.01
CA ALA A 22 23.12 -12.31 -13.85
C ALA A 22 22.56 -13.25 -14.91
N ARG A 23 23.43 -14.00 -15.60
CA ARG A 23 23.00 -15.00 -16.60
C ARG A 23 22.15 -16.11 -15.99
N ARG A 24 22.55 -16.61 -14.82
CA ARG A 24 21.87 -17.74 -14.16
C ARG A 24 20.56 -17.35 -13.46
N THR A 25 20.45 -16.11 -12.99
CA THR A 25 19.28 -15.64 -12.23
C THR A 25 18.32 -14.78 -13.06
N GLY A 26 18.71 -14.36 -14.27
CA GLY A 26 17.93 -13.45 -15.11
C GLY A 26 17.85 -12.01 -14.56
N LEU A 27 18.56 -11.70 -13.47
CA LEU A 27 18.55 -10.39 -12.85
C LEU A 27 19.59 -9.46 -13.46
N SER A 28 19.27 -8.17 -13.50
CA SER A 28 20.23 -7.16 -13.89
C SER A 28 21.43 -7.13 -12.93
N ARG A 29 22.60 -6.80 -13.47
CA ARG A 29 23.83 -6.65 -12.66
C ARG A 29 23.67 -5.57 -11.58
N THR A 30 22.86 -4.54 -11.83
CA THR A 30 22.56 -3.47 -10.88
C THR A 30 21.74 -3.99 -9.70
N THR A 31 20.73 -4.82 -9.95
CA THR A 31 19.93 -5.48 -8.91
C THR A 31 20.78 -6.42 -8.06
N ILE A 32 21.66 -7.21 -8.68
CA ILE A 32 22.57 -8.10 -7.94
C ILE A 32 23.52 -7.30 -7.04
N LYS A 33 24.13 -6.22 -7.55
CA LYS A 33 24.96 -5.32 -6.72
C LYS A 33 24.16 -4.71 -5.57
N LYS A 34 22.93 -4.23 -5.84
CA LYS A 34 22.04 -3.69 -4.82
C LYS A 34 21.77 -4.71 -3.70
N TYR A 35 21.46 -5.94 -4.06
CA TYR A 35 21.18 -7.03 -3.11
C TYR A 35 22.40 -7.51 -2.32
N LEU A 36 23.59 -7.43 -2.91
CA LEU A 36 24.83 -7.71 -2.19
C LEU A 36 25.18 -6.58 -1.21
N ASN A 37 24.94 -5.32 -1.59
CA ASN A 37 25.20 -4.15 -0.74
C ASN A 37 24.14 -3.95 0.36
N SER A 38 22.88 -4.35 0.15
CA SER A 38 21.77 -4.03 1.06
C SER A 38 21.68 -4.89 2.32
N GLY A 39 22.61 -5.82 2.56
CA GLY A 39 22.59 -6.68 3.76
C GLY A 39 21.30 -7.50 3.92
N THR A 40 21.07 -8.12 5.08
CA THR A 40 20.03 -9.14 5.38
C THR A 40 18.57 -8.71 5.19
N VAL A 41 18.32 -7.48 4.75
CA VAL A 41 16.98 -6.93 4.62
C VAL A 41 16.36 -7.49 3.34
N GLU A 42 15.27 -8.25 3.49
CA GLU A 42 14.39 -8.57 2.36
C GLU A 42 14.04 -7.27 1.64
N PRO A 43 14.04 -7.24 0.29
CA PRO A 43 13.72 -6.03 -0.46
C PRO A 43 12.31 -5.54 -0.08
N LYS A 44 12.26 -4.55 0.82
CA LYS A 44 11.02 -3.82 1.12
C LYS A 44 10.77 -2.87 -0.03
N PHE A 45 9.80 -3.20 -0.85
CA PHE A 45 9.25 -2.25 -1.81
C PHE A 45 8.54 -1.17 -1.02
N ALA A 46 9.18 0.00 -0.90
CA ALA A 46 8.50 1.18 -0.40
C ALA A 46 7.44 1.55 -1.44
N VAL A 47 6.17 1.29 -1.14
CA VAL A 47 5.08 1.90 -1.89
C VAL A 47 5.07 3.37 -1.47
N PRO A 48 5.34 4.32 -2.39
CA PRO A 48 5.27 5.73 -2.03
C PRO A 48 3.86 6.02 -1.51
N GLU A 49 3.77 6.74 -0.40
CA GLU A 49 2.50 7.22 0.14
C GLU A 49 1.92 8.21 -0.88
N ARG A 50 0.95 7.74 -1.67
CA ARG A 50 0.30 8.56 -2.69
C ARG A 50 -0.86 9.27 -2.01
N PRO A 51 -0.91 10.61 -2.03
CA PRO A 51 -2.05 11.33 -1.50
C PRO A 51 -3.30 10.89 -2.26
N SER A 52 -4.27 10.33 -1.54
CA SER A 52 -5.57 9.98 -2.07
C SER A 52 -6.42 11.24 -2.19
N LYS A 53 -7.28 11.29 -3.21
CA LYS A 53 -8.30 12.33 -3.37
C LYS A 53 -9.23 12.46 -2.14
N LEU A 54 -9.26 11.44 -1.29
CA LEU A 54 -10.08 11.39 -0.08
C LEU A 54 -9.39 12.02 1.13
N ASP A 55 -8.07 12.19 1.12
CA ASP A 55 -7.31 12.65 2.28
C ASP A 55 -7.78 14.02 2.80
N PRO A 56 -8.07 15.01 1.93
CA PRO A 56 -8.62 16.30 2.39
C PRO A 56 -9.99 16.21 3.07
N PHE A 57 -10.71 15.11 2.87
CA PHE A 57 -12.05 14.87 3.41
C PHE A 57 -12.07 13.79 4.50
N ALA A 58 -10.93 13.19 4.84
CA ALA A 58 -10.83 12.04 5.72
C ALA A 58 -11.39 12.34 7.11
N ASP A 59 -10.98 13.46 7.73
CA ASP A 59 -11.44 13.87 9.06
C ASP A 59 -12.95 14.12 9.11
N LYS A 60 -13.47 14.78 8.07
CA LYS A 60 -14.91 15.07 7.95
C LYS A 60 -15.71 13.77 7.77
N LEU A 61 -15.24 12.86 6.92
CA LEU A 61 -15.88 11.57 6.72
C LEU A 61 -15.83 10.72 7.99
N ALA A 62 -14.71 10.71 8.72
CA ALA A 62 -14.59 10.02 10.01
C ALA A 62 -15.55 10.59 11.06
N ALA A 63 -15.69 11.92 11.15
CA ALA A 63 -16.64 12.58 12.03
C ALA A 63 -18.09 12.17 11.71
N TRP A 64 -18.46 12.17 10.42
CA TRP A 64 -19.78 11.71 10.00
C TRP A 64 -20.01 10.23 10.31
N LEU A 65 -19.03 9.36 10.05
CA LEU A 65 -19.12 7.94 10.37
C LEU A 65 -19.30 7.72 11.88
N LYS A 66 -18.62 8.50 12.73
CA LYS A 66 -18.80 8.47 14.19
C LYS A 66 -20.22 8.85 14.60
N THR A 67 -20.75 9.96 14.07
CA THR A 67 -22.14 10.38 14.34
C THR A 67 -23.15 9.34 13.85
N GLU A 68 -22.93 8.76 12.68
CA GLU A 68 -23.81 7.73 12.12
C GLU A 68 -23.70 6.40 12.87
N ALA A 69 -22.54 6.07 13.43
CA ALA A 69 -22.34 4.88 14.25
C ALA A 69 -23.15 4.92 15.56
N SER A 70 -23.30 6.10 16.17
CA SER A 70 -24.10 6.29 17.39
C SER A 70 -25.61 6.20 17.15
N LYS A 71 -26.09 6.32 15.91
CA LYS A 71 -27.52 6.25 15.59
C LYS A 71 -27.99 4.80 15.43
N SER A 72 -29.27 4.59 15.73
CA SER A 72 -29.98 3.33 15.44
C SER A 72 -29.96 3.04 13.94
N ARG A 73 -29.97 1.76 13.57
CA ARG A 73 -29.90 1.29 12.17
C ARG A 73 -30.92 1.98 11.24
N LYS A 74 -32.14 2.24 11.73
CA LYS A 74 -33.21 2.89 10.95
C LYS A 74 -32.96 4.38 10.69
N GLN A 75 -32.20 5.05 11.56
CA GLN A 75 -31.91 6.49 11.49
C GLN A 75 -30.55 6.79 10.84
N ARG A 76 -29.72 5.77 10.66
CA ARG A 76 -28.37 5.88 10.09
C ARG A 76 -28.45 6.23 8.60
N ARG A 77 -27.76 7.29 8.19
CA ARG A 77 -27.60 7.65 6.78
C ARG A 77 -26.79 6.56 6.05
N PRO A 78 -27.21 6.16 4.84
CA PRO A 78 -26.44 5.20 4.04
C PRO A 78 -25.17 5.85 3.51
N LEU A 79 -24.16 5.02 3.21
CA LEU A 79 -22.86 5.49 2.73
C LEU A 79 -22.94 6.18 1.37
N THR A 80 -23.94 5.83 0.55
CA THR A 80 -24.27 6.52 -0.70
C THR A 80 -24.63 7.99 -0.48
N ARG A 81 -25.34 8.30 0.62
CA ARG A 81 -25.68 9.66 1.00
C ARG A 81 -24.46 10.43 1.49
N LEU A 82 -23.60 9.79 2.30
CA LEU A 82 -22.33 10.40 2.73
C LEU A 82 -21.39 10.69 1.55
N HIS A 83 -21.39 9.82 0.53
CA HIS A 83 -20.67 10.09 -0.72
C HIS A 83 -21.25 11.30 -1.48
N ALA A 84 -22.58 11.40 -1.61
CA ALA A 84 -23.22 12.56 -2.23
C ALA A 84 -22.90 13.86 -1.47
N ASP A 85 -22.93 13.82 -0.13
CA ASP A 85 -22.56 14.94 0.73
C ASP A 85 -21.08 15.34 0.53
N LEU A 86 -20.17 14.36 0.31
CA LEU A 86 -18.77 14.64 -0.03
C LEU A 86 -18.61 15.25 -1.42
N VAL A 87 -19.34 14.74 -2.43
CA VAL A 87 -19.31 15.29 -3.79
C VAL A 87 -19.78 16.75 -3.80
N ALA A 88 -20.81 17.08 -3.03
CA ALA A 88 -21.28 18.47 -2.85
C ALA A 88 -20.21 19.39 -2.23
N LEU A 89 -19.26 18.84 -1.47
CA LEU A 89 -18.13 19.56 -0.89
C LEU A 89 -16.90 19.62 -1.82
N GLY A 90 -17.01 19.14 -3.07
CA GLY A 90 -15.93 19.16 -4.05
C GLY A 90 -15.11 17.87 -4.13
N PHE A 91 -15.56 16.77 -3.52
CA PHE A 91 -14.90 15.48 -3.69
C PHE A 91 -15.11 14.94 -5.11
N THR A 92 -14.01 14.71 -5.84
CA THR A 92 -14.01 14.17 -7.22
C THR A 92 -13.60 12.70 -7.30
N GLY A 93 -13.55 12.01 -6.16
CA GLY A 93 -13.25 10.59 -6.10
C GLY A 93 -14.49 9.70 -6.27
N SER A 94 -14.27 8.40 -6.40
CA SER A 94 -15.35 7.44 -6.55
C SER A 94 -15.96 7.01 -5.22
N TYR A 95 -17.23 6.60 -5.24
CA TYR A 95 -17.90 5.94 -4.12
C TYR A 95 -17.07 4.79 -3.54
N GLY A 96 -16.37 4.01 -4.38
CA GLY A 96 -15.51 2.91 -3.94
C GLY A 96 -14.42 3.34 -2.95
N ARG A 97 -13.86 4.54 -3.08
CA ARG A 97 -12.88 5.08 -2.12
C ARG A 97 -13.51 5.39 -0.77
N VAL A 98 -14.70 6.00 -0.77
CA VAL A 98 -15.49 6.25 0.45
C VAL A 98 -15.87 4.94 1.14
N ALA A 99 -16.28 3.93 0.36
CA ALA A 99 -16.59 2.59 0.86
C ALA A 99 -15.38 1.84 1.42
N ALA A 100 -14.21 1.96 0.79
CA ALA A 100 -12.98 1.41 1.34
C ALA A 100 -12.61 2.07 2.67
N PHE A 101 -12.63 3.41 2.73
CA PHE A 101 -12.36 4.16 3.95
C PHE A 101 -13.32 3.78 5.08
N ALA A 102 -14.63 3.74 4.82
CA ALA A 102 -15.61 3.41 5.83
C ALA A 102 -15.51 1.96 6.33
N ARG A 103 -15.04 1.02 5.50
CA ARG A 103 -14.75 -0.36 5.93
C ARG A 103 -13.53 -0.42 6.84
N ALA A 104 -12.43 0.25 6.44
CA ALA A 104 -11.23 0.34 7.26
C ALA A 104 -11.50 1.02 8.61
N TRP A 105 -12.27 2.11 8.61
CA TRP A 105 -12.67 2.84 9.81
C TRP A 105 -13.49 1.98 10.80
N ARG A 106 -14.29 1.01 10.30
CA ARG A 106 -15.06 0.08 11.17
C ARG A 106 -14.24 -1.10 11.68
N ALA A 107 -13.12 -1.40 11.02
CA ALA A 107 -12.24 -2.50 11.41
C ALA A 107 -11.22 -2.08 12.48
N ASN A 108 -11.01 -0.76 12.61
CA ASN A 108 -10.29 -0.12 13.71
C ASN A 108 -11.23 0.16 14.89
#